data_AF-A7GX30-F1
#
_entry.id   AF-A7GX30-F1
#
_cell.length_a   1.000
_cell.length_b   1.000
_cell.length_c   1.000
_cell.angle_alpha   90.00
_cell.angle_beta   90.00
_cell.angle_gamma   90.00
#
_symmetry.space_group_name_H-M   'P 1'
#
loop_
_entity.id
_entity.type
_entity.pdbx_description
1 polymer ?
#
loop_
_entity_poly.entity_id
_entity_poly.type
_entity_poly.pdbx_seq_one_letter_code
_entity_poly.pdbx_strand_id
1 'polypeptide(L)' 'MQEDNAQNFEDKLKMADKILEDLGKEELNLEQSLKLFKEGRELLKEARAILEKAELSIEEAGDE' A
#
# COMPACT_ATOMS: atom_id res chain seq x y z
N MET A 1 1.91 20.22 -6.64
CA MET A 1 1.41 18.91 -7.09
C MET A 1 2.16 17.74 -6.40
N GLN A 2 2.59 17.87 -5.13
CA GLN A 2 3.19 16.74 -4.38
C GLN A 2 2.23 16.10 -3.37
N GLU A 3 1.12 16.77 -3.03
CA GLU A 3 0.14 16.29 -2.03
C GLU A 3 -0.65 15.06 -2.50
N ASP A 4 -0.95 14.91 -3.80
CA ASP A 4 -1.74 13.79 -4.35
C ASP A 4 -1.09 12.41 -4.14
N ASN A 5 0.25 12.32 -4.15
CA ASN A 5 0.95 11.04 -3.98
C ASN A 5 1.03 10.62 -2.50
N ALA A 6 1.19 11.58 -1.59
CA ALA A 6 1.17 11.32 -0.15
C ALA A 6 -0.21 10.84 0.31
N GLN A 7 -1.28 11.47 -0.22
CA GLN A 7 -2.65 11.05 0.04
C GLN A 7 -2.92 9.63 -0.49
N ASN A 8 -2.50 9.33 -1.72
CA ASN A 8 -2.62 7.98 -2.30
C ASN A 8 -1.85 6.92 -1.52
N PHE A 9 -0.65 7.24 -1.02
CA PHE A 9 0.14 6.34 -0.19
C PHE A 9 -0.57 6.05 1.13
N GLU A 10 -1.01 7.09 1.85
CA GLU A 10 -1.75 6.92 3.11
C GLU A 10 -3.05 6.14 2.91
N ASP A 11 -3.81 6.41 1.85
CA ASP A 11 -5.05 5.71 1.56
C ASP A 11 -4.82 4.23 1.26
N LYS A 12 -3.78 3.89 0.47
CA LYS A 12 -3.40 2.49 0.23
C LYS A 12 -2.94 1.79 1.50
N LEU A 13 -2.22 2.49 2.38
CA LEU A 13 -1.78 1.95 3.67
C LEU A 13 -2.99 1.68 4.58
N LYS A 14 -3.92 2.64 4.69
CA LYS A 14 -5.16 2.47 5.45
C LYS A 14 -6.01 1.32 4.91
N MET A 15 -6.08 1.15 3.59
CA MET A 15 -6.76 -0.01 3.00
C MET A 15 -6.08 -1.32 3.37
N ALA A 16 -4.75 -1.38 3.32
CA ALA A 16 -3.99 -2.58 3.70
C ALA A 16 -4.16 -2.92 5.20
N ASP A 17 -4.16 -1.94 6.08
CA ASP A 17 -4.44 -2.12 7.52
C ASP A 17 -5.86 -2.65 7.75
N LYS A 18 -6.84 -2.11 7.02
CA LYS A 18 -8.23 -2.56 7.11
C LYS A 18 -8.39 -4.01 6.65
N ILE A 19 -7.67 -4.40 5.60
CA ILE A 19 -7.62 -5.78 5.09
C ILE A 19 -6.95 -6.71 6.11
N LEU A 20 -5.90 -6.26 6.81
CA LEU A 20 -5.27 -7.00 7.90
C LEU A 20 -6.21 -7.16 9.10
N GLU A 21 -6.94 -6.12 9.47
CA GLU A 21 -7.99 -6.20 10.49
C GLU A 21 -9.09 -7.18 10.09
N ASP A 22 -9.56 -7.12 8.85
CA ASP A 22 -10.56 -8.06 8.34
C ASP A 22 -10.02 -9.49 8.36
N LEU A 23 -8.76 -9.72 7.93
CA LEU A 23 -8.07 -11.02 8.00
C LEU A 23 -8.02 -11.62 9.41
N GLY A 24 -8.03 -10.79 10.45
CA GLY A 24 -8.06 -11.22 11.86
C GLY A 24 -9.45 -11.58 12.38
N LYS A 25 -10.53 -11.35 11.62
CA LYS A 25 -11.89 -11.69 12.04
C LYS A 25 -12.18 -13.17 11.85
N GLU A 26 -12.74 -13.79 12.88
CA GLU A 26 -13.13 -15.21 12.93
C GLU A 26 -14.20 -15.61 11.89
N GLU A 27 -14.87 -14.65 11.23
CA GLU A 27 -15.91 -14.90 10.23
C GLU A 27 -15.39 -15.07 8.79
N LEU A 28 -14.08 -15.06 8.57
CA LEU A 28 -13.53 -15.23 7.22
C LEU A 28 -13.45 -16.70 6.79
N ASN A 29 -14.12 -17.01 5.69
CA ASN A 29 -13.88 -18.25 4.97
C ASN A 29 -12.55 -18.19 4.19
N LEU A 30 -11.97 -19.36 3.92
CA LEU A 30 -10.66 -19.51 3.27
C LEU A 30 -10.54 -18.73 1.95
N GLU A 31 -11.64 -18.68 1.17
CA GLU A 31 -11.68 -17.99 -0.11
C GLU A 31 -11.62 -16.46 0.07
N GLN A 32 -12.33 -15.92 1.06
CA GLN A 32 -12.26 -14.50 1.42
C GLN A 32 -10.89 -14.14 2.01
N SER A 33 -10.31 -14.98 2.87
CA SER A 33 -8.94 -14.77 3.38
C SER A 33 -7.92 -14.72 2.24
N LEU A 34 -8.04 -15.59 1.23
CA LEU A 34 -7.16 -15.60 0.07
C LEU A 34 -7.32 -14.35 -0.81
N LYS A 35 -8.56 -13.86 -0.98
CA LYS A 35 -8.83 -12.59 -1.68
C LYS A 35 -8.21 -11.41 -0.95
N LEU A 36 -8.51 -11.27 0.33
CA LEU A 36 -8.00 -10.19 1.19
C LEU A 36 -6.48 -10.20 1.22
N PHE A 37 -5.86 -11.37 1.37
CA PHE A 37 -4.41 -11.49 1.32
C PHE A 37 -3.82 -11.01 -0.01
N LYS A 38 -4.44 -11.35 -1.16
CA LYS A 38 -4.00 -10.85 -2.47
C LYS A 38 -4.15 -9.34 -2.59
N GLU A 39 -5.30 -8.79 -2.21
CA GLU A 39 -5.57 -7.35 -2.25
C GLU A 39 -4.61 -6.56 -1.35
N GLY A 40 -4.43 -6.99 -0.10
CA GLY A 40 -3.51 -6.34 0.83
C GLY A 40 -2.07 -6.38 0.32
N ARG A 41 -1.66 -7.49 -0.31
CA ARG A 41 -0.33 -7.63 -0.91
C ARG A 41 -0.13 -6.71 -2.11
N GLU A 42 -1.14 -6.52 -2.96
CA GLU A 42 -1.06 -5.55 -4.07
C GLU A 42 -1.00 -4.12 -3.57
N LEU A 43 -1.83 -3.75 -2.59
CA LEU A 43 -1.83 -2.41 -1.98
C LEU A 43 -0.47 -2.06 -1.37
N LEU A 44 0.13 -2.99 -0.62
CA LEU A 44 1.48 -2.82 -0.06
C LEU A 44 2.54 -2.67 -1.16
N LYS A 45 2.39 -3.38 -2.29
CA LYS A 45 3.31 -3.31 -3.42
C LYS A 45 3.22 -1.94 -4.10
N GLU A 46 2.02 -1.41 -4.29
CA GLU A 46 1.82 -0.07 -4.84
C GLU A 46 2.30 1.03 -3.88
N ALA A 47 2.04 0.91 -2.58
CA ALA A 47 2.54 1.83 -1.58
C ALA A 47 4.08 1.90 -1.60
N ARG A 48 4.73 0.74 -1.70
CA ARG A 48 6.19 0.65 -1.86
C ARG A 48 6.68 1.27 -3.16
N ALA A 49 5.97 1.08 -4.27
CA ALA A 49 6.32 1.72 -5.54
C ALA A 49 6.22 3.26 -5.49
N ILE A 50 5.27 3.81 -4.72
CA ILE A 50 5.16 5.25 -4.50
C ILE A 50 6.38 5.75 -3.72
N LEU A 51 6.81 5.02 -2.67
CA LEU A 51 8.03 5.35 -1.92
C LEU A 51 9.28 5.28 -2.79
N GLU A 52 9.48 4.20 -3.53
CA GLU A 52 10.63 4.05 -4.44
C GLU A 52 10.65 5.17 -5.49
N LYS A 53 9.49 5.56 -6.02
CA LYS A 53 9.40 6.67 -6.99
C LYS A 53 9.73 8.02 -6.34
N ALA A 54 9.32 8.24 -5.09
CA ALA A 54 9.68 9.43 -4.34
C ALA A 54 11.18 9.48 -4.01
N GLU A 55 11.77 8.34 -3.65
CA GLU A 55 13.20 8.18 -3.38
C GLU A 55 14.06 8.43 -4.63
N LEU A 56 13.71 7.79 -5.77
CA LEU A 56 14.34 8.06 -7.08
C LEU A 56 14.27 9.54 -7.49
N SER A 57 13.13 10.20 -7.25
CA SER A 57 12.98 11.63 -7.55
C SER A 57 13.90 12.52 -6.69
N ILE A 58 14.28 12.07 -5.49
CA ILE A 58 15.23 12.78 -4.63
C ILE A 58 16.66 12.47 -5.05
N GLU A 59 16.97 11.22 -5.41
CA GLU A 59 18.30 10.79 -5.82
C GLU A 59 18.72 11.45 -7.15
N GLU A 60 17.82 11.57 -8.14
CA GLU A 60 18.08 12.32 -9.38
C GLU A 60 18.27 13.84 -9.16
N ALA A 61 17.81 14.38 -8.02
CA ALA A 61 17.99 15.78 -7.66
C ALA A 61 19.27 16.05 -6.83
N GLY A 62 19.99 15.00 -6.42
CA GLY A 62 21.20 15.06 -5.60
C GLY A 62 22.51 14.83 -6.36
N ASP A 63 22.45 14.50 -7.65
CA ASP A 63 23.61 14.35 -8.54
C ASP A 63 23.93 15.72 -9.21
N GLU A 64 24.46 16.66 -8.43
CA GLU A 64 25.23 17.84 -8.88
C GLU A 64 26.57 17.93 -8.15
#